data_AF-A0A2M8KIZ1-F1
#
_entry.id   AF-A0A2M8KIZ1-F1
#
_cell.length_a   1.000
_cell.length_b   1.000
_cell.length_c   1.000
_cell.angle_alpha   90.00
_cell.angle_beta   90.00
_cell.angle_gamma   90.00
#
_symmetry.space_group_name_H-M   'P 1'
#
loop_
_entity.id
_entity.type
_entity.pdbx_description
1 polymer ?
#
loop_
_entity_poly.entity_id
_entity_poly.type
_entity_poly.pdbx_seq_one_letter_code
_entity_poly.pdbx_strand_id
1 'polypeptide(L)'
;MSKNSQKQTNRELLGALPAGILTNFILGVFAIVLTAIFNGPRINIPFWLALILFIFFLLAYFYVSLRCIIALPTAKMGIFLVKSHPYNWSRHPMYASIIFLLNPALAFLLRSWLVLLFIIPAYLAWKIFTRREERELVQKFGTEYISYQKEAAQFFPNLLKISQPLFFVFWGLIFLLLALILVNFSSFAEKFIIFEASYQVNVLDKKLEPKISAAPTIFKAFSVSPFEIARDRFYATIFSLTPAGYRAQAESGGEVENTAYLVRLPSAENINKIEIGKINVSAPLVFPQGAKEKDINYALDNGVIVYPGSVLPPDFGNLFLTGHSSVYFWNKTPYGQIFSQLYQLTKGDKITIHLNGYAYEYVVTESTIKKADRVELAQYINRHSLTLMTCWPVGTANKRLVVTAELVSK
;
A
#
# COMPACT_ATOMS: atom_id res chain seq x y z
N MET A 1 -4.47 -62.65 33.08
CA MET A 1 -4.78 -61.26 32.70
C MET A 1 -3.51 -60.59 32.19
N SER A 2 -3.27 -60.67 30.87
CA SER A 2 -2.08 -60.08 30.24
C SER A 2 -2.34 -58.59 29.97
N LYS A 3 -1.60 -57.72 30.64
CA LYS A 3 -1.47 -56.29 30.33
C LYS A 3 -0.76 -56.16 28.98
N ASN A 4 -1.51 -56.21 27.88
CA ASN A 4 -1.03 -55.70 26.60
C ASN A 4 -1.22 -54.18 26.60
N SER A 5 -0.24 -53.43 27.12
CA SER A 5 -0.13 -52.01 26.78
C SER A 5 0.34 -51.94 25.32
N GLN A 6 -0.61 -52.04 24.39
CA GLN A 6 -0.37 -51.74 22.99
C GLN A 6 0.28 -50.36 22.92
N LYS A 7 1.54 -50.34 22.50
CA LYS A 7 2.33 -49.15 22.27
C LYS A 7 1.70 -48.44 21.08
N GLN A 8 0.74 -47.56 21.35
CA GLN A 8 0.00 -46.80 20.37
C GLN A 8 1.01 -46.10 19.45
N THR A 9 0.96 -46.39 18.16
CA THR A 9 1.98 -45.88 17.24
C THR A 9 1.85 -44.35 17.12
N ASN A 10 2.95 -43.62 16.91
CA ASN A 10 2.91 -42.16 16.73
C ASN A 10 1.92 -41.72 15.64
N ARG A 11 1.64 -42.59 14.66
CA ARG A 11 0.63 -42.39 13.62
C ARG A 11 -0.80 -42.43 14.15
N GLU A 12 -1.13 -43.37 15.03
CA GLU A 12 -2.46 -43.48 15.64
C GLU A 12 -2.76 -42.31 16.59
N LEU A 13 -1.73 -41.74 17.23
CA LEU A 13 -1.87 -40.63 18.16
C LEU A 13 -2.02 -39.27 17.44
N LEU A 14 -1.26 -39.06 16.37
CA LEU A 14 -1.16 -37.76 15.72
C LEU A 14 -2.03 -37.63 14.46
N GLY A 15 -2.56 -38.73 13.91
CA GLY A 15 -3.46 -38.71 12.75
C GLY A 15 -2.85 -37.98 11.54
N ALA A 16 -3.65 -37.12 10.90
CA ALA A 16 -3.21 -36.27 9.80
C ALA A 16 -2.37 -35.04 10.23
N LEU A 17 -2.24 -34.78 11.54
CA LEU A 17 -1.59 -33.56 12.07
C LEU A 17 -0.16 -33.35 11.54
N PRO A 18 0.76 -34.33 11.53
CA PRO A 18 2.15 -34.09 11.10
C PRO A 18 2.24 -33.73 9.61
N ALA A 19 1.48 -34.42 8.76
CA ALA A 19 1.42 -34.14 7.33
C ALA A 19 0.77 -32.77 7.04
N GLY A 20 -0.28 -32.43 7.79
CA GLY A 20 -0.95 -31.15 7.68
C GLY A 20 -0.06 -29.97 8.12
N ILE A 21 0.65 -30.08 9.24
CA ILE A 21 1.61 -29.07 9.71
C ILE A 21 2.75 -28.88 8.71
N LEU A 22 3.34 -29.97 8.23
CA LEU A 22 4.39 -29.91 7.21
C LEU A 22 3.90 -29.19 5.94
N THR A 23 2.69 -29.51 5.50
CA THR A 23 2.11 -28.87 4.30
C THR A 23 1.81 -27.41 4.53
N ASN A 24 1.26 -27.02 5.70
CA ASN A 24 1.07 -25.62 6.05
C ASN A 24 2.40 -24.86 6.10
N PHE A 25 3.45 -25.48 6.64
CA PHE A 25 4.79 -24.89 6.67
C PHE A 25 5.32 -24.68 5.25
N ILE A 26 5.26 -25.70 4.39
CA ILE A 26 5.70 -25.62 3.00
C ILE A 26 4.92 -24.55 2.23
N LEU A 27 3.58 -24.55 2.34
CA LEU A 27 2.72 -23.56 1.69
C LEU A 27 3.00 -22.15 2.22
N GLY A 28 3.23 -21.99 3.53
CA GLY A 28 3.56 -20.73 4.15
C GLY A 28 4.92 -20.19 3.71
N VAL A 29 5.95 -21.04 3.67
CA VAL A 29 7.28 -20.67 3.13
C VAL A 29 7.17 -20.31 1.66
N PHE A 30 6.45 -21.12 0.87
CA PHE A 30 6.20 -20.83 -0.54
C PHE A 30 5.48 -19.50 -0.72
N ALA A 31 4.50 -19.18 0.12
CA ALA A 31 3.82 -17.89 0.14
C ALA A 31 4.77 -16.72 0.41
N ILE A 32 5.64 -16.88 1.40
CA ILE A 32 6.62 -15.85 1.78
C ILE A 32 7.62 -15.65 0.63
N VAL A 33 8.13 -16.74 0.05
CA VAL A 33 9.04 -16.71 -1.09
C VAL A 33 8.39 -16.07 -2.31
N LEU A 34 7.15 -16.43 -2.66
CA LEU A 34 6.41 -15.77 -3.73
C LEU A 34 6.19 -14.28 -3.44
N THR A 35 5.86 -13.94 -2.20
CA THR A 35 5.70 -12.53 -1.79
C THR A 35 7.02 -11.77 -1.98
N ALA A 36 8.16 -12.39 -1.66
CA ALA A 36 9.49 -11.78 -1.80
C ALA A 36 9.95 -11.68 -3.27
N ILE A 37 9.65 -12.68 -4.11
CA ILE A 37 10.06 -12.71 -5.53
C ILE A 37 9.22 -11.74 -6.36
N PHE A 38 7.90 -11.76 -6.17
CA PHE A 38 6.95 -11.01 -7.01
C PHE A 38 6.47 -9.72 -6.37
N ASN A 39 7.02 -9.35 -5.21
CA ASN A 39 6.52 -8.27 -4.37
C ASN A 39 5.00 -8.33 -4.21
N GLY A 40 4.58 -9.50 -3.74
CA GLY A 40 3.17 -9.89 -3.70
C GLY A 40 2.29 -8.92 -2.92
N PRO A 41 0.97 -9.00 -3.12
CA PRO A 41 0.00 -8.06 -2.56
C PRO A 41 0.11 -8.02 -1.02
N ARG A 42 0.42 -6.85 -0.47
CA ARG A 42 0.46 -6.56 0.97
C ARG A 42 -0.88 -6.05 1.47
N ILE A 43 -1.19 -6.38 2.71
CA ILE A 43 -2.38 -5.88 3.41
C ILE A 43 -2.06 -4.46 3.91
N ASN A 44 -2.73 -3.45 3.34
CA ASN A 44 -2.54 -2.05 3.71
C ASN A 44 -3.29 -1.70 5.00
N ILE A 45 -2.75 -2.14 6.13
CA ILE A 45 -3.21 -1.77 7.47
C ILE A 45 -2.04 -1.28 8.32
N PRO A 46 -2.26 -0.36 9.26
CA PRO A 46 -1.19 0.10 10.13
C PRO A 46 -0.68 -1.06 11.01
N PHE A 47 0.62 -1.02 11.33
CA PHE A 47 1.29 -2.12 12.02
C PHE A 47 0.63 -2.49 13.36
N TRP A 48 0.19 -1.51 14.14
CA TRP A 48 -0.48 -1.74 15.41
C TRP A 48 -1.80 -2.53 15.25
N LEU A 49 -2.58 -2.23 14.21
CA LEU A 49 -3.83 -2.95 13.93
C LEU A 49 -3.54 -4.38 13.47
N ALA A 50 -2.52 -4.57 12.63
CA ALA A 50 -2.06 -5.89 12.25
C ALA A 50 -1.65 -6.74 13.46
N LEU A 51 -0.98 -6.13 14.44
CA LEU A 51 -0.58 -6.79 15.68
C LEU A 51 -1.78 -7.17 16.56
N ILE A 52 -2.78 -6.29 16.70
CA ILE A 52 -4.02 -6.59 17.41
C ILE A 52 -4.74 -7.79 16.78
N LEU A 53 -4.88 -7.78 15.45
CA LEU A 53 -5.52 -8.87 14.71
C LEU A 53 -4.72 -10.18 14.88
N PHE A 54 -3.40 -10.12 14.74
CA PHE A 54 -2.52 -11.27 14.99
C PHE A 54 -2.75 -11.87 16.37
N ILE A 55 -2.69 -11.05 17.43
CA ILE A 55 -2.88 -11.50 18.81
C ILE A 55 -4.28 -12.08 18.99
N PHE A 56 -5.31 -11.42 18.46
CA PHE A 56 -6.70 -11.92 18.54
C PHE A 56 -6.84 -13.32 17.94
N PHE A 57 -6.37 -13.52 16.70
CA PHE A 57 -6.45 -14.82 16.04
C PHE A 57 -5.56 -15.88 16.72
N LEU A 58 -4.39 -15.48 17.23
CA LEU A 58 -3.48 -16.37 17.95
C LEU A 58 -4.08 -16.84 19.28
N LEU A 59 -4.68 -15.94 20.06
CA LEU A 59 -5.37 -16.28 21.30
C LEU A 59 -6.58 -17.19 21.04
N ALA A 60 -7.37 -16.90 20.01
CA ALA A 60 -8.47 -17.76 19.59
C ALA A 60 -7.97 -19.16 19.20
N TYR A 61 -6.86 -19.25 18.47
CA TYR A 61 -6.21 -20.52 18.13
C TYR A 61 -5.82 -21.30 19.39
N PHE A 62 -5.10 -20.68 20.34
CA PHE A 62 -4.71 -21.34 21.57
C PHE A 62 -5.91 -21.77 22.41
N TYR A 63 -6.94 -20.94 22.50
CA TYR A 63 -8.17 -21.29 23.21
C TYR A 63 -8.83 -22.54 22.62
N VAL A 64 -9.08 -22.58 21.30
CA VAL A 64 -9.72 -23.74 20.66
C VAL A 64 -8.85 -24.99 20.80
N SER A 65 -7.54 -24.87 20.56
CA SER A 65 -6.60 -25.99 20.67
C SER A 65 -6.55 -26.56 22.09
N LEU A 66 -6.51 -25.69 23.11
CA LEU A 66 -6.56 -26.10 24.52
C LEU A 66 -7.89 -26.82 24.84
N ARG A 67 -9.02 -26.30 24.37
CA ARG A 67 -10.34 -26.96 24.53
C ARG A 67 -10.40 -28.32 23.84
N CYS A 68 -9.73 -28.50 22.70
CA CYS A 68 -9.64 -29.80 22.01
C CYS A 68 -8.80 -30.81 22.80
N ILE A 69 -7.65 -30.37 23.34
CA ILE A 69 -6.75 -31.21 24.14
C ILE A 69 -7.44 -31.67 25.44
N ILE A 70 -8.17 -30.76 26.11
CA ILE A 70 -8.92 -31.09 27.32
C ILE A 70 -10.08 -32.04 27.01
N ALA A 71 -10.79 -31.85 25.89
CA ALA A 71 -11.92 -32.68 25.51
C ALA A 71 -11.51 -34.10 25.06
N LEU A 72 -10.33 -34.24 24.45
CA LEU A 72 -9.79 -35.53 24.01
C LEU A 72 -8.34 -35.72 24.50
N PRO A 73 -8.14 -36.07 25.79
CA PRO A 73 -6.82 -36.43 26.30
C PRO A 73 -6.26 -37.66 25.57
N THR A 74 -4.92 -37.75 25.45
CA THR A 74 -4.22 -38.85 24.76
C THR A 74 -4.66 -40.23 25.23
N ALA A 75 -4.95 -40.41 26.53
CA ALA A 75 -5.44 -41.66 27.09
C ALA A 75 -6.81 -42.13 26.56
N LYS A 76 -7.62 -41.23 25.98
CA LYS A 76 -8.94 -41.56 25.39
C LYS A 76 -8.88 -41.67 23.87
N MET A 77 -7.77 -41.26 23.24
CA MET A 77 -7.63 -41.24 21.78
C MET A 77 -7.73 -42.64 21.21
N GLY A 78 -8.66 -42.82 20.27
CA GLY A 78 -8.90 -44.10 19.62
C GLY A 78 -9.55 -45.15 20.53
N ILE A 79 -10.05 -44.81 21.71
CA ILE A 79 -10.83 -45.75 22.54
C ILE A 79 -12.31 -45.40 22.49
N PHE A 80 -12.63 -44.11 22.63
CA PHE A 80 -14.00 -43.59 22.62
C PHE A 80 -14.16 -42.51 21.56
N LEU A 81 -15.35 -42.43 20.98
CA LEU A 81 -15.72 -41.35 20.06
C LEU A 81 -16.22 -40.14 20.88
N VAL A 82 -15.43 -39.06 20.89
CA VAL A 82 -15.79 -37.81 21.57
C VAL A 82 -16.57 -36.91 20.62
N LYS A 83 -17.79 -36.52 21.02
CA LYS A 83 -18.69 -35.63 20.27
C LYS A 83 -19.07 -34.36 21.04
N SER A 84 -18.44 -34.11 22.19
CA SER A 84 -18.75 -32.97 23.06
C SER A 84 -17.79 -31.81 22.83
N HIS A 85 -18.19 -30.61 23.25
CA HIS A 85 -17.36 -29.40 23.18
C HIS A 85 -16.98 -29.07 21.70
N PRO A 86 -15.77 -28.60 21.30
CA PRO A 86 -15.47 -28.32 19.89
C PRO A 86 -15.83 -29.44 18.90
N TYR A 87 -15.80 -30.69 19.35
CA TYR A 87 -16.16 -31.87 18.54
C TYR A 87 -17.66 -31.91 18.19
N ASN A 88 -18.55 -31.24 18.94
CA ASN A 88 -19.97 -31.19 18.57
C ASN A 88 -20.21 -30.40 17.25
N TRP A 89 -19.33 -29.45 16.95
CA TRP A 89 -19.51 -28.54 15.81
C TRP A 89 -18.66 -28.92 14.60
N SER A 90 -17.54 -29.60 14.84
CA SER A 90 -16.57 -29.99 13.83
C SER A 90 -15.91 -31.32 14.20
N ARG A 91 -15.68 -32.20 13.22
CA ARG A 91 -15.02 -33.49 13.45
C ARG A 91 -13.52 -33.34 13.71
N HIS A 92 -12.89 -32.33 13.10
CA HIS A 92 -11.47 -32.04 13.27
C HIS A 92 -11.25 -30.58 13.72
N PRO A 93 -11.69 -30.21 14.94
CA PRO A 93 -11.67 -28.82 15.40
C PRO A 93 -10.26 -28.27 15.59
N MET A 94 -9.28 -29.12 15.94
CA MET A 94 -7.87 -28.72 16.04
C MET A 94 -7.24 -28.45 14.66
N TYR A 95 -7.65 -29.20 13.63
CA TYR A 95 -7.19 -28.91 12.26
C TYR A 95 -7.85 -27.63 11.74
N ALA A 96 -9.13 -27.43 12.07
CA ALA A 96 -9.86 -26.22 11.75
C ALA A 96 -9.23 -24.97 12.39
N SER A 97 -8.76 -25.06 13.65
CA SER A 97 -8.08 -23.92 14.31
C SER A 97 -6.77 -23.56 13.60
N ILE A 98 -6.01 -24.53 13.11
CA ILE A 98 -4.80 -24.28 12.32
C ILE A 98 -5.14 -23.57 11.00
N ILE A 99 -6.12 -24.09 10.26
CA ILE A 99 -6.50 -23.57 8.93
C ILE A 99 -7.12 -22.17 9.03
N PHE A 100 -8.06 -21.97 9.96
CA PHE A 100 -8.91 -20.77 10.01
C PHE A 100 -8.53 -19.77 11.10
N LEU A 101 -7.59 -20.07 12.00
CA LEU A 101 -7.14 -19.12 13.02
C LEU A 101 -5.62 -18.88 12.94
N LEU A 102 -4.80 -19.92 12.95
CA LEU A 102 -3.34 -19.77 12.89
C LEU A 102 -2.86 -19.16 11.56
N ASN A 103 -3.37 -19.65 10.42
CA ASN A 103 -2.98 -19.11 9.12
C ASN A 103 -3.38 -17.63 8.94
N PRO A 104 -4.62 -17.19 9.25
CA PRO A 104 -4.94 -15.76 9.30
C PRO A 104 -4.06 -14.96 10.25
N ALA A 105 -3.74 -15.48 11.44
CA ALA A 105 -2.84 -14.80 12.37
C ALA A 105 -1.49 -14.49 11.68
N LEU A 106 -0.87 -15.50 11.07
CA LEU A 106 0.39 -15.32 10.33
C LEU A 106 0.23 -14.36 9.15
N ALA A 107 -0.89 -14.40 8.43
CA ALA A 107 -1.15 -13.49 7.33
C ALA A 107 -1.20 -12.01 7.78
N PHE A 108 -1.82 -11.72 8.93
CA PHE A 108 -1.84 -10.38 9.50
C PHE A 108 -0.47 -9.96 10.03
N LEU A 109 0.24 -10.85 10.72
CA LEU A 109 1.60 -10.57 11.22
C LEU A 109 2.54 -10.18 10.07
N LEU A 110 2.48 -10.92 8.95
CA LEU A 110 3.30 -10.70 7.76
C LEU A 110 2.70 -9.65 6.80
N ARG A 111 1.49 -9.15 7.09
CA ARG A 111 0.69 -8.26 6.23
C ARG A 111 0.68 -8.72 4.77
N SER A 112 0.44 -10.00 4.51
CA SER A 112 0.48 -10.58 3.16
C SER A 112 -0.88 -11.19 2.77
N TRP A 113 -1.48 -10.67 1.70
CA TRP A 113 -2.70 -11.24 1.12
C TRP A 113 -2.45 -12.64 0.59
N LEU A 114 -1.25 -12.87 0.07
CA LEU A 114 -0.89 -14.13 -0.54
C LEU A 114 -0.85 -15.24 0.53
N VAL A 115 -0.27 -14.97 1.71
CA VAL A 115 -0.35 -15.86 2.88
C VAL A 115 -1.81 -16.10 3.32
N LEU A 116 -2.67 -15.08 3.29
CA LEU A 116 -4.09 -15.23 3.62
C LEU A 116 -4.82 -16.13 2.60
N LEU A 117 -4.55 -15.96 1.31
CA LEU A 117 -5.16 -16.75 0.24
C LEU A 117 -4.72 -18.23 0.27
N PHE A 118 -3.53 -18.51 0.81
CA PHE A 118 -3.04 -19.88 1.00
C PHE A 118 -3.89 -20.75 1.94
N ILE A 119 -4.84 -20.16 2.66
CA ILE A 119 -5.85 -20.91 3.42
C ILE A 119 -6.65 -21.86 2.53
N ILE A 120 -6.93 -21.47 1.28
CA ILE A 120 -7.71 -22.28 0.33
C ILE A 120 -6.97 -23.58 -0.05
N PRO A 121 -5.75 -23.54 -0.61
CA PRO A 121 -5.00 -24.77 -0.90
C PRO A 121 -4.64 -25.54 0.36
N ALA A 122 -4.38 -24.88 1.50
CA ALA A 122 -4.19 -25.56 2.77
C ALA A 122 -5.45 -26.38 3.15
N TYR A 123 -6.63 -25.77 3.11
CA TYR A 123 -7.90 -26.47 3.37
C TYR A 123 -8.08 -27.70 2.49
N LEU A 124 -7.77 -27.58 1.18
CA LEU A 124 -7.85 -28.72 0.25
C LEU A 124 -6.85 -29.82 0.60
N ALA A 125 -5.61 -29.47 0.96
CA ALA A 125 -4.60 -30.44 1.38
C ALA A 125 -5.02 -31.17 2.67
N TRP A 126 -5.48 -30.45 3.69
CA TRP A 126 -6.02 -31.03 4.92
C TRP A 126 -7.22 -31.94 4.65
N LYS A 127 -8.11 -31.55 3.73
CA LYS A 127 -9.23 -32.39 3.29
C LYS A 127 -8.76 -33.69 2.64
N ILE A 128 -7.63 -33.70 1.94
CA ILE A 128 -7.06 -34.93 1.37
C ILE A 128 -6.44 -35.79 2.47
N PHE A 129 -5.65 -35.22 3.37
CA PHE A 129 -4.94 -36.00 4.42
C PHE A 129 -5.90 -36.62 5.43
N THR A 130 -6.96 -35.90 5.80
CA THR A 130 -7.98 -36.39 6.73
C THR A 130 -8.85 -37.51 6.15
N ARG A 131 -8.94 -37.69 4.82
CA ARG A 131 -9.70 -38.81 4.23
C ARG A 131 -9.26 -40.16 4.77
N ARG A 132 -7.96 -40.33 5.03
CA ARG A 132 -7.43 -41.56 5.58
C ARG A 132 -7.84 -41.74 7.04
N GLU A 133 -7.68 -40.69 7.84
CA GLU A 133 -8.09 -40.67 9.25
C GLU A 133 -9.60 -40.94 9.39
N GLU A 134 -10.45 -40.31 8.57
CA GLU A 134 -11.90 -40.56 8.58
C GLU A 134 -12.25 -42.01 8.19
N ARG A 135 -11.53 -42.62 7.23
CA ARG A 135 -11.73 -44.03 6.88
C ARG A 135 -11.36 -44.97 8.03
N GLU A 136 -10.25 -44.69 8.72
CA GLU A 136 -9.82 -45.45 9.89
C GLU A 136 -10.84 -45.30 11.04
N LEU A 137 -11.40 -44.10 11.25
CA LEU A 137 -12.47 -43.86 12.22
C LEU A 137 -13.78 -44.59 11.86
N VAL A 138 -14.17 -44.64 10.58
CA VAL A 138 -15.32 -45.44 10.12
C VAL A 138 -15.07 -46.93 10.37
N GLN A 139 -13.88 -47.45 10.08
CA GLN A 139 -13.54 -48.86 10.33
C GLN A 139 -13.60 -49.20 11.82
N LYS A 140 -13.22 -48.25 12.68
CA LYS A 140 -13.10 -48.46 14.12
C LYS A 140 -14.42 -48.30 14.89
N PHE A 141 -15.22 -47.29 14.53
CA PHE A 141 -16.44 -46.92 15.26
C PHE A 141 -17.72 -47.20 14.47
N GLY A 142 -17.60 -47.67 13.22
CA GLY A 142 -18.73 -48.14 12.41
C GLY A 142 -19.84 -47.10 12.25
N THR A 143 -21.08 -47.54 12.48
CA THR A 143 -22.29 -46.73 12.31
C THR A 143 -22.33 -45.50 13.22
N GLU A 144 -21.71 -45.57 14.40
CA GLU A 144 -21.68 -44.46 15.34
C GLU A 144 -20.97 -43.23 14.75
N TYR A 145 -19.84 -43.46 14.07
CA TYR A 145 -19.08 -42.41 13.41
C TYR A 145 -19.78 -41.93 12.13
N ILE A 146 -20.42 -42.83 11.38
CA ILE A 146 -21.21 -42.46 10.19
C ILE A 146 -22.36 -41.51 10.56
N SER A 147 -23.06 -41.74 11.68
CA SER A 147 -24.08 -40.81 12.18
C SER A 147 -23.48 -39.47 12.57
N TYR A 148 -22.34 -39.49 13.26
CA TYR A 148 -21.61 -38.27 13.62
C TYR A 148 -21.15 -37.45 12.39
N GLN A 149 -20.80 -38.10 11.28
CA GLN A 149 -20.45 -37.42 10.02
C GLN A 149 -21.61 -36.62 9.41
N LYS A 150 -22.86 -37.01 9.66
CA LYS A 150 -24.05 -36.27 9.21
C LYS A 150 -24.34 -35.05 10.10
N GLU A 151 -23.93 -35.13 11.35
CA GLU A 151 -24.27 -34.16 12.39
C GLU A 151 -23.24 -33.03 12.54
N ALA A 152 -21.95 -33.33 12.42
CA ALA A 152 -20.86 -32.38 12.58
C ALA A 152 -20.14 -32.18 11.24
N ALA A 153 -19.77 -30.95 10.91
CA ALA A 153 -19.01 -30.66 9.69
C ALA A 153 -17.55 -31.16 9.83
N GLN A 154 -16.84 -31.33 8.71
CA GLN A 154 -15.47 -31.87 8.76
C GLN A 154 -14.48 -30.93 9.46
N PHE A 155 -14.52 -29.64 9.11
CA PHE A 155 -13.59 -28.61 9.60
C PHE A 155 -14.32 -27.36 10.09
N PHE A 156 -14.99 -26.64 9.18
CA PHE A 156 -15.66 -25.39 9.53
C PHE A 156 -16.88 -25.70 10.42
N PRO A 157 -16.99 -25.09 11.61
CA PRO A 157 -18.02 -25.46 12.58
C PRO A 157 -19.42 -25.22 12.03
N ASN A 158 -20.35 -26.13 12.32
CA ASN A 158 -21.75 -25.93 11.98
C ASN A 158 -22.35 -24.82 12.84
N LEU A 159 -22.42 -23.60 12.30
CA LEU A 159 -22.88 -22.41 13.02
C LEU A 159 -24.34 -22.52 13.48
N LEU A 160 -25.19 -23.25 12.75
CA LEU A 160 -26.59 -23.46 13.13
C LEU A 160 -26.71 -24.21 14.47
N LYS A 161 -25.78 -25.14 14.73
CA LYS A 161 -25.71 -25.85 16.02
C LYS A 161 -25.16 -24.99 17.16
N ILE A 162 -24.44 -23.92 16.84
CA ILE A 162 -23.94 -22.97 17.84
C ILE A 162 -25.04 -21.98 18.19
N SER A 163 -25.54 -21.24 17.21
CA SER A 163 -26.77 -20.47 17.33
C SER A 163 -27.32 -20.07 15.96
N GLN A 164 -28.65 -20.10 15.82
CA GLN A 164 -29.33 -19.70 14.59
C GLN A 164 -29.07 -18.23 14.20
N PRO A 165 -29.08 -17.24 15.14
CA PRO A 165 -28.71 -15.87 14.80
C PRO A 165 -27.27 -15.74 14.29
N LEU A 166 -26.31 -16.46 14.88
CA LEU A 166 -24.91 -16.40 14.46
C LEU A 166 -24.73 -16.88 13.02
N PHE A 167 -25.46 -17.92 12.61
CA PHE A 167 -25.44 -18.39 11.23
C PHE A 167 -25.85 -17.28 10.24
N PHE A 168 -27.00 -16.64 10.47
CA PHE A 168 -27.50 -15.60 9.57
C PHE A 168 -26.62 -14.35 9.57
N VAL A 169 -26.12 -13.93 10.75
CA VAL A 169 -25.22 -12.79 10.86
C VAL A 169 -23.91 -13.06 10.12
N PHE A 170 -23.30 -14.24 10.34
CA PHE A 170 -22.03 -14.59 9.70
C PHE A 170 -22.15 -14.61 8.17
N TRP A 171 -23.14 -15.33 7.64
CA TRP A 171 -23.33 -15.40 6.19
C TRP A 171 -23.80 -14.07 5.60
N GLY A 172 -24.67 -13.34 6.29
CA GLY A 172 -25.11 -12.00 5.88
C GLY A 172 -23.95 -11.02 5.76
N LEU A 173 -23.02 -11.03 6.72
CA LEU A 173 -21.79 -10.22 6.67
C LEU A 173 -20.87 -10.65 5.54
N ILE A 174 -20.71 -11.95 5.28
CA ILE A 174 -19.92 -12.43 4.14
C ILE A 174 -20.53 -11.96 2.82
N PHE A 175 -21.85 -12.13 2.63
CA PHE A 175 -22.52 -11.70 1.40
C PHE A 175 -22.46 -10.19 1.22
N LEU A 176 -22.67 -9.41 2.29
CA LEU A 176 -22.53 -7.96 2.25
C LEU A 176 -21.11 -7.55 1.88
N LEU A 177 -20.10 -8.16 2.51
CA LEU A 177 -18.69 -7.86 2.23
C LEU A 177 -18.31 -8.22 0.79
N LEU A 178 -18.76 -9.37 0.28
CA LEU A 178 -18.58 -9.77 -1.11
C LEU A 178 -19.28 -8.80 -2.08
N ALA A 179 -20.51 -8.38 -1.78
CA ALA A 179 -21.23 -7.41 -2.59
C ALA A 179 -20.51 -6.05 -2.62
N LEU A 180 -20.04 -5.56 -1.46
CA LEU A 180 -19.27 -4.32 -1.38
C LEU A 180 -17.95 -4.40 -2.16
N ILE A 181 -17.25 -5.52 -2.06
CA ILE A 181 -16.02 -5.77 -2.83
C ILE A 181 -16.34 -5.83 -4.33
N LEU A 182 -17.42 -6.48 -4.75
CA LEU A 182 -17.80 -6.60 -6.16
C LEU A 182 -18.20 -5.25 -6.77
N VAL A 183 -19.03 -4.48 -6.05
CA VAL A 183 -19.50 -3.17 -6.53
C VAL A 183 -18.38 -2.14 -6.54
N ASN A 184 -17.40 -2.24 -5.64
CA ASN A 184 -16.37 -1.23 -5.45
C ASN A 184 -14.95 -1.81 -5.42
N PHE A 185 -14.68 -2.78 -6.30
CA PHE A 185 -13.43 -3.54 -6.30
C PHE A 185 -12.21 -2.64 -6.48
N SER A 186 -12.30 -1.61 -7.31
CA SER A 186 -11.22 -0.63 -7.52
C SER A 186 -10.85 0.09 -6.22
N SER A 187 -11.84 0.63 -5.48
CA SER A 187 -11.59 1.29 -4.20
C SER A 187 -11.08 0.33 -3.14
N PHE A 188 -11.60 -0.91 -3.09
CA PHE A 188 -11.12 -1.94 -2.17
C PHE A 188 -9.66 -2.31 -2.44
N ALA A 189 -9.33 -2.57 -3.70
CA ALA A 189 -7.98 -2.93 -4.12
C ALA A 189 -6.99 -1.80 -3.82
N GLU A 190 -7.33 -0.55 -4.15
CA GLU A 190 -6.49 0.61 -3.85
C GLU A 190 -6.28 0.81 -2.33
N LYS A 191 -7.33 0.60 -1.55
CA LYS A 191 -7.29 0.82 -0.10
C LYS A 191 -6.53 -0.26 0.63
N PHE A 192 -6.68 -1.53 0.25
CA PHE A 192 -6.19 -2.65 1.05
C PHE A 192 -5.07 -3.48 0.41
N ILE A 193 -4.77 -3.30 -0.89
CA ILE A 193 -3.72 -4.02 -1.59
C ILE A 193 -2.59 -3.05 -1.96
N ILE A 194 -1.34 -3.42 -1.64
CA ILE A 194 -0.12 -2.72 -2.10
C ILE A 194 0.80 -3.73 -2.79
N PHE A 195 1.35 -3.38 -3.95
CA PHE A 195 2.45 -4.12 -4.58
C PHE A 195 3.73 -3.30 -4.40
N GLU A 196 4.75 -3.84 -3.73
CA GLU A 196 6.05 -3.16 -3.66
C GLU A 196 6.68 -3.19 -5.06
N ALA A 197 7.10 -2.06 -5.64
CA ALA A 197 7.81 -2.10 -6.91
C ALA A 197 9.21 -2.72 -6.71
N SER A 198 9.57 -3.75 -7.48
CA SER A 198 10.86 -4.44 -7.38
C SER A 198 11.99 -3.53 -7.85
N TYR A 199 12.80 -3.04 -6.91
CA TYR A 199 14.11 -2.49 -7.23
C TYR A 199 15.08 -3.67 -7.39
N GLN A 200 15.34 -4.06 -8.64
CA GLN A 200 16.48 -4.91 -8.99
C GLN A 200 17.75 -4.13 -8.64
N VAL A 201 18.37 -4.46 -7.51
CA VAL A 201 19.73 -4.01 -7.22
C VAL A 201 20.66 -4.76 -8.16
N ASN A 202 20.94 -4.18 -9.32
CA ASN A 202 22.14 -4.54 -10.06
C ASN A 202 23.34 -4.04 -9.25
N VAL A 203 23.82 -4.88 -8.34
CA VAL A 203 25.16 -4.77 -7.77
C VAL A 203 26.13 -5.10 -8.90
N LEU A 204 26.55 -4.08 -9.64
CA LEU A 204 27.83 -4.10 -10.32
C LEU A 204 28.73 -3.09 -9.61
N ASP A 205 29.41 -3.61 -8.59
CA ASP A 205 30.69 -3.10 -8.15
C ASP A 205 31.60 -2.93 -9.37
N LYS A 206 31.86 -1.68 -9.74
CA LYS A 206 33.13 -1.33 -10.35
C LYS A 206 33.63 -0.02 -9.77
N LYS A 207 34.40 -0.20 -8.70
CA LYS A 207 35.36 0.75 -8.12
C LYS A 207 36.05 1.54 -9.25
N LEU A 208 35.73 2.81 -9.38
CA LEU A 208 36.46 3.78 -10.20
C LEU A 208 36.97 4.86 -9.24
N GLU A 209 38.27 4.79 -8.96
CA GLU A 209 39.01 5.81 -8.22
C GLU A 209 39.04 7.13 -9.02
N PRO A 210 39.00 8.30 -8.35
CA PRO A 210 38.99 9.58 -9.04
C PRO A 210 40.42 9.96 -9.46
N LYS A 211 40.70 9.98 -10.77
CA LYS A 211 41.82 10.75 -11.31
C LYS A 211 41.41 12.21 -11.39
N ILE A 212 41.88 13.00 -10.44
CA ILE A 212 41.79 14.46 -10.45
C ILE A 212 42.85 14.98 -11.42
N SER A 213 42.41 15.71 -12.45
CA SER A 213 43.23 16.60 -13.27
C SER A 213 42.54 17.96 -13.30
N ALA A 214 43.25 18.99 -12.86
CA ALA A 214 42.73 20.32 -12.57
C ALA A 214 42.62 21.22 -13.81
N ALA A 215 41.54 22.03 -13.87
CA ALA A 215 41.45 23.47 -14.23
C ALA A 215 40.03 23.84 -14.75
N PRO A 216 39.64 25.13 -14.74
CA PRO A 216 39.50 26.05 -13.62
C PRO A 216 38.02 26.28 -13.26
N THR A 217 37.83 26.84 -12.08
CA THR A 217 36.58 27.17 -11.40
C THR A 217 35.66 28.09 -12.23
N ILE A 218 34.40 27.69 -12.44
CA ILE A 218 33.14 28.43 -12.16
C ILE A 218 32.00 27.46 -12.55
N PHE A 219 31.53 26.72 -11.56
CA PHE A 219 30.19 26.14 -11.41
C PHE A 219 30.33 25.23 -10.21
N LYS A 220 30.04 25.74 -9.00
CA LYS A 220 29.68 24.86 -7.90
C LYS A 220 28.33 24.26 -8.29
N ALA A 221 28.38 23.20 -9.09
CA ALA A 221 27.29 22.26 -9.17
C ALA A 221 27.06 21.80 -7.74
N PHE A 222 25.99 22.29 -7.12
CA PHE A 222 25.49 21.71 -5.89
C PHE A 222 25.25 20.24 -6.21
N SER A 223 26.14 19.38 -5.71
CA SER A 223 25.95 17.95 -5.71
C SER A 223 24.73 17.70 -4.82
N VAL A 224 23.54 17.69 -5.44
CA VAL A 224 22.34 17.27 -4.75
C VAL A 224 22.51 15.77 -4.49
N SER A 225 22.72 15.46 -3.22
CA SER A 225 22.59 14.12 -2.65
C SER A 225 21.43 13.37 -3.31
N PRO A 226 21.59 12.11 -3.76
CA PRO A 226 20.48 11.28 -4.22
C PRO A 226 19.45 11.16 -3.09
N PHE A 227 18.41 11.98 -3.13
CA PHE A 227 17.35 11.95 -2.13
C PHE A 227 16.55 10.65 -2.29
N GLU A 228 16.36 9.92 -1.18
CA GLU A 228 15.43 8.79 -1.12
C GLU A 228 14.00 9.31 -1.32
N ILE A 229 13.49 9.13 -2.55
CA ILE A 229 12.14 9.55 -2.95
C ILE A 229 11.12 8.56 -2.41
N ALA A 230 10.07 9.08 -1.75
CA ALA A 230 8.90 8.30 -1.36
C ALA A 230 8.19 7.76 -2.61
N ARG A 231 8.32 6.46 -2.86
CA ARG A 231 7.90 5.78 -4.10
C ARG A 231 6.42 5.42 -4.19
N ASP A 232 5.59 5.78 -3.22
CA ASP A 232 4.19 5.35 -3.24
C ASP A 232 3.16 6.50 -3.16
N ARG A 233 2.18 6.36 -4.07
CA ARG A 233 0.82 6.91 -4.07
C ARG A 233 0.58 8.40 -4.33
N PHE A 234 1.54 9.31 -4.08
CA PHE A 234 1.31 10.74 -4.36
C PHE A 234 2.39 11.45 -5.19
N TYR A 235 3.60 10.90 -5.32
CA TYR A 235 4.76 11.70 -5.75
C TYR A 235 5.31 11.38 -7.13
N ALA A 236 5.64 12.47 -7.85
CA ALA A 236 6.47 12.47 -9.04
C ALA A 236 7.78 11.73 -8.76
N THR A 237 8.07 10.67 -9.52
CA THR A 237 9.38 10.02 -9.46
C THR A 237 10.37 10.97 -10.12
N ILE A 238 11.31 11.54 -9.35
CA ILE A 238 12.44 12.27 -9.94
C ILE A 238 13.37 11.22 -10.53
N PHE A 239 13.21 10.95 -11.82
CA PHE A 239 14.24 10.26 -12.58
C PHE A 239 15.37 11.25 -12.89
N SER A 240 16.60 10.74 -12.84
CA SER A 240 17.84 11.46 -13.09
C SER A 240 17.74 12.55 -14.16
N LEU A 241 18.21 13.76 -13.80
CA LEU A 241 18.43 14.91 -14.68
C LEU A 241 19.04 14.45 -16.01
N THR A 242 18.22 14.41 -17.06
CA THR A 242 18.69 14.39 -18.43
C THR A 242 18.42 15.79 -18.98
N PRO A 243 19.45 16.55 -19.40
CA PRO A 243 19.22 17.74 -20.19
C PRO A 243 18.42 17.30 -21.41
N ALA A 244 17.15 17.73 -21.53
CA ALA A 244 16.38 17.50 -22.71
C ALA A 244 17.14 18.16 -23.88
N GLY A 245 17.63 17.32 -24.79
CA GLY A 245 18.70 17.66 -25.72
C GLY A 245 18.40 18.90 -26.57
N TYR A 246 19.38 19.80 -26.59
CA TYR A 246 19.65 20.67 -27.72
C TYR A 246 21.11 20.47 -28.11
N ARG A 247 21.36 20.02 -29.34
CA ARG A 247 22.69 20.14 -29.96
C ARG A 247 22.86 21.62 -30.28
N ALA A 248 23.48 22.36 -29.36
CA ALA A 248 23.92 23.72 -29.63
C ALA A 248 25.04 23.66 -30.68
N GLN A 249 24.69 23.94 -31.93
CA GLN A 249 25.64 24.49 -32.88
C GLN A 249 25.97 25.89 -32.35
N ALA A 250 27.21 26.07 -31.93
CA ALA A 250 27.69 27.33 -31.40
C ALA A 250 27.71 28.36 -32.54
N GLU A 251 26.75 29.27 -32.54
CA GLU A 251 26.91 30.56 -33.19
C GLU A 251 27.01 31.63 -32.12
N SER A 252 28.11 32.36 -32.22
CA SER A 252 28.58 33.42 -31.35
C SER A 252 27.68 34.65 -31.39
N GLY A 253 27.51 35.28 -30.24
CA GLY A 253 27.23 36.72 -30.14
C GLY A 253 25.78 37.06 -29.77
N GLY A 254 25.61 37.51 -28.53
CA GLY A 254 24.39 38.15 -28.04
C GLY A 254 24.32 38.06 -26.52
N GLU A 255 24.62 39.16 -25.82
CA GLU A 255 24.19 39.34 -24.44
C GLU A 255 22.66 39.24 -24.40
N VAL A 256 22.13 38.22 -23.74
CA VAL A 256 20.69 38.12 -23.46
C VAL A 256 20.44 38.87 -22.15
N GLU A 257 20.23 40.18 -22.25
CA GLU A 257 19.56 40.93 -21.19
C GLU A 257 18.08 40.49 -21.13
N ASN A 258 17.72 39.64 -20.16
CA ASN A 258 16.33 39.36 -19.80
C ASN A 258 16.08 39.90 -18.39
N THR A 259 15.90 41.21 -18.27
CA THR A 259 15.37 41.83 -17.06
C THR A 259 13.86 41.61 -17.01
N ALA A 260 13.42 40.45 -16.53
CA ALA A 260 12.04 40.29 -16.08
C ALA A 260 11.77 41.37 -15.01
N TYR A 261 10.90 42.34 -15.29
CA TYR A 261 10.57 43.41 -14.36
C TYR A 261 9.85 42.84 -13.13
N LEU A 262 10.62 42.53 -12.08
CA LEU A 262 10.12 42.04 -10.81
C LEU A 262 9.34 43.14 -10.09
N VAL A 263 8.03 42.94 -9.89
CA VAL A 263 7.22 43.87 -9.09
C VAL A 263 7.47 43.56 -7.61
N ARG A 264 8.14 44.47 -6.90
CA ARG A 264 8.33 44.39 -5.45
C ARG A 264 7.02 44.72 -4.73
N LEU A 265 6.59 43.84 -3.83
CA LEU A 265 5.38 44.00 -3.03
C LEU A 265 5.61 44.91 -1.81
N PRO A 266 4.58 45.64 -1.35
CA PRO A 266 4.60 46.35 -0.07
C PRO A 266 4.84 45.39 1.10
N SER A 267 5.50 45.86 2.17
CA SER A 267 5.91 45.03 3.32
C SER A 267 4.77 44.23 3.98
N ALA A 268 3.55 44.77 3.99
CA ALA A 268 2.36 44.11 4.55
C ALA A 268 1.79 42.96 3.68
N GLU A 269 2.23 42.83 2.43
CA GLU A 269 1.76 41.83 1.45
C GLU A 269 2.80 40.73 1.18
N ASN A 270 3.90 40.69 1.95
CA ASN A 270 4.99 39.71 1.84
C ASN A 270 4.60 38.30 2.32
N ILE A 271 3.44 37.80 1.89
CA ILE A 271 3.00 36.44 2.16
C ILE A 271 3.28 35.61 0.91
N ASN A 272 4.08 34.55 1.06
CA ASN A 272 4.32 33.61 -0.03
C ASN A 272 3.00 32.90 -0.36
N LYS A 273 2.44 33.14 -1.55
CA LYS A 273 1.13 32.61 -1.98
C LYS A 273 1.04 32.42 -3.49
N ILE A 274 0.09 31.59 -3.91
CA ILE A 274 -0.33 31.43 -5.30
C ILE A 274 -1.71 32.02 -5.49
N GLU A 275 -1.92 32.69 -6.62
CA GLU A 275 -3.21 33.21 -7.05
C GLU A 275 -3.53 32.80 -8.50
N ILE A 276 -4.76 32.31 -8.70
CA ILE A 276 -5.28 31.94 -10.02
C ILE A 276 -6.71 32.47 -10.13
N GLY A 277 -6.83 33.68 -10.69
CA GLY A 277 -8.10 34.42 -10.70
C GLY A 277 -9.25 33.67 -11.39
N LYS A 278 -8.96 32.97 -12.49
CA LYS A 278 -9.98 32.25 -13.29
C LYS A 278 -10.74 31.18 -12.50
N ILE A 279 -10.05 30.51 -11.58
CA ILE A 279 -10.61 29.41 -10.76
C ILE A 279 -10.73 29.81 -9.28
N ASN A 280 -10.63 31.11 -8.97
CA ASN A 280 -10.73 31.67 -7.63
C ASN A 280 -9.82 30.98 -6.58
N VAL A 281 -8.57 30.68 -6.98
CA VAL A 281 -7.58 30.09 -6.07
C VAL A 281 -6.74 31.20 -5.46
N SER A 282 -6.67 31.23 -4.14
CA SER A 282 -5.69 32.00 -3.37
C SER A 282 -5.26 31.16 -2.17
N ALA A 283 -3.99 30.79 -2.11
CA ALA A 283 -3.48 29.88 -1.07
C ALA A 283 -2.01 30.17 -0.71
N PRO A 284 -1.61 29.97 0.55
CA PRO A 284 -0.22 30.11 0.95
C PRO A 284 0.65 29.04 0.30
N LEU A 285 1.89 29.41 -0.03
CA LEU A 285 2.94 28.48 -0.45
C LEU A 285 3.61 27.88 0.79
N VAL A 286 3.54 26.56 0.92
CA VAL A 286 4.08 25.82 2.06
C VAL A 286 5.34 25.08 1.63
N PHE A 287 6.41 25.26 2.41
CA PHE A 287 7.67 24.56 2.25
C PHE A 287 7.73 23.40 3.25
N PRO A 288 7.66 22.14 2.80
CA PRO A 288 7.66 20.99 3.69
C PRO A 288 9.05 20.80 4.33
N GLN A 289 9.09 20.22 5.53
CA GLN A 289 10.35 19.95 6.24
C GLN A 289 11.22 18.88 5.55
N GLY A 290 10.62 18.05 4.69
CA GLY A 290 11.29 16.98 3.98
C GLY A 290 10.48 16.46 2.80
N ALA A 291 11.10 15.61 1.99
CA ALA A 291 10.49 14.95 0.83
C ALA A 291 9.75 13.64 1.16
N LYS A 292 9.64 13.30 2.46
CA LYS A 292 8.93 12.09 2.90
C LYS A 292 7.43 12.32 2.82
N GLU A 293 6.68 11.27 2.48
CA GLU A 293 5.23 11.33 2.33
C GLU A 293 4.52 11.97 3.52
N LYS A 294 4.94 11.66 4.75
CA LYS A 294 4.37 12.23 5.97
C LYS A 294 4.49 13.76 6.02
N ASP A 295 5.65 14.29 5.66
CA ASP A 295 5.96 15.71 5.73
C ASP A 295 5.20 16.48 4.64
N ILE A 296 5.10 15.88 3.47
CA ILE A 296 4.34 16.45 2.35
C ILE A 296 2.83 16.39 2.63
N ASN A 297 2.28 15.26 3.12
CA ASN A 297 0.87 15.15 3.45
C ASN A 297 0.45 16.17 4.54
N TYR A 298 1.30 16.35 5.56
CA TYR A 298 1.05 17.37 6.58
C TYR A 298 1.07 18.80 6.01
N ALA A 299 1.96 19.08 5.05
CA ALA A 299 2.03 20.38 4.41
C ALA A 299 0.81 20.65 3.49
N LEU A 300 0.19 19.62 2.89
CA LEU A 300 -0.95 19.78 1.98
C LEU A 300 -2.21 20.26 2.72
N ASP A 301 -2.35 19.90 3.99
CA ASP A 301 -3.44 20.39 4.84
C ASP A 301 -3.33 21.91 5.12
N ASN A 302 -2.17 22.52 4.86
CA ASN A 302 -1.85 23.91 5.21
C ASN A 302 -1.70 24.85 3.99
N GLY A 303 -1.77 24.35 2.75
CA GLY A 303 -1.71 25.19 1.55
C GLY A 303 -1.23 24.46 0.30
N VAL A 304 -0.71 25.23 -0.66
CA VAL A 304 -0.10 24.71 -1.88
C VAL A 304 1.39 24.47 -1.62
N ILE A 305 1.85 23.27 -1.89
CA ILE A 305 3.22 22.87 -1.57
C ILE A 305 4.16 23.28 -2.68
N VAL A 306 5.28 23.87 -2.28
CA VAL A 306 6.48 23.96 -3.12
C VAL A 306 7.22 22.64 -3.00
N TYR A 307 7.24 21.86 -4.07
CA TYR A 307 7.79 20.52 -4.02
C TYR A 307 9.32 20.56 -3.82
N PRO A 308 9.88 19.73 -2.91
CA PRO A 308 11.33 19.66 -2.71
C PRO A 308 12.09 19.38 -4.01
N GLY A 309 13.11 20.20 -4.33
CA GLY A 309 13.83 20.14 -5.60
C GLY A 309 13.27 21.06 -6.70
N SER A 310 12.22 21.84 -6.40
CA SER A 310 11.82 22.98 -7.22
C SER A 310 12.89 24.05 -7.26
N VAL A 311 13.02 24.73 -8.39
CA VAL A 311 13.81 25.94 -8.50
C VAL A 311 12.90 27.13 -8.22
N LEU A 312 13.34 28.02 -7.34
CA LEU A 312 12.59 29.22 -6.99
C LEU A 312 12.99 30.36 -7.93
N PRO A 313 12.05 31.17 -8.42
CA PRO A 313 12.42 32.39 -9.10
C PRO A 313 13.18 33.32 -8.12
N PRO A 314 14.17 34.10 -8.59
CA PRO A 314 14.43 34.45 -9.99
C PRO A 314 15.34 33.46 -10.76
N ASP A 315 15.69 32.30 -10.21
CA ASP A 315 16.58 31.36 -10.91
C ASP A 315 15.86 30.68 -12.10
N PHE A 316 16.62 30.31 -13.14
CA PHE A 316 16.12 29.51 -14.25
C PHE A 316 15.86 28.06 -13.80
N GLY A 317 14.68 27.55 -14.12
CA GLY A 317 14.26 26.23 -13.69
C GLY A 317 12.76 26.09 -13.67
N ASN A 318 12.31 25.02 -13.02
CA ASN A 318 10.90 24.71 -12.86
C ASN A 318 10.51 24.81 -11.40
N LEU A 319 9.57 25.72 -11.12
CA LEU A 319 8.85 25.79 -9.86
C LEU A 319 7.73 24.75 -9.91
N PHE A 320 7.81 23.70 -9.09
CA PHE A 320 6.82 22.64 -9.07
C PHE A 320 5.92 22.79 -7.84
N LEU A 321 4.63 23.02 -8.09
CA LEU A 321 3.63 23.21 -7.05
C LEU A 321 2.59 22.09 -7.07
N THR A 322 2.20 21.61 -5.89
CA THR A 322 1.18 20.55 -5.76
C THR A 322 0.15 20.90 -4.68
N GLY A 323 -1.10 20.49 -4.91
CA GLY A 323 -2.22 20.77 -4.01
C GLY A 323 -3.34 19.72 -4.14
N HIS A 324 -4.24 19.66 -3.16
CA HIS A 324 -5.35 18.72 -3.16
C HIS A 324 -6.40 19.04 -4.24
N SER A 325 -6.84 18.01 -4.97
CA SER A 325 -8.08 18.08 -5.76
C SER A 325 -9.31 17.72 -4.92
N SER A 326 -9.12 16.84 -3.94
CA SER A 326 -10.13 16.46 -2.95
C SER A 326 -9.46 15.86 -1.73
N VAL A 327 -10.09 16.00 -0.57
CA VAL A 327 -9.74 15.29 0.68
C VAL A 327 -10.90 14.40 1.10
N TYR A 328 -10.61 13.44 1.97
CA TYR A 328 -11.65 12.61 2.58
C TYR A 328 -12.67 13.47 3.34
N PHE A 329 -13.94 13.05 3.36
CA PHE A 329 -15.04 13.84 3.95
C PHE A 329 -14.86 14.16 5.45
N TRP A 330 -14.00 13.42 6.16
CA TRP A 330 -13.68 13.66 7.57
C TRP A 330 -12.50 14.61 7.78
N ASN A 331 -11.68 14.89 6.76
CA ASN A 331 -10.57 15.85 6.86
C ASN A 331 -11.07 17.25 6.48
N LYS A 332 -11.17 18.14 7.47
CA LYS A 332 -11.65 19.51 7.30
C LYS A 332 -10.46 20.46 7.19
N THR A 333 -9.86 20.53 6.01
CA THR A 333 -8.88 21.59 5.66
C THR A 333 -9.50 22.54 4.63
N PRO A 334 -9.28 23.87 4.76
CA PRO A 334 -9.73 24.84 3.76
C PRO A 334 -9.04 24.64 2.39
N TYR A 335 -7.91 23.93 2.34
CA TYR A 335 -7.15 23.69 1.11
C TYR A 335 -7.42 22.33 0.48
N GLY A 336 -8.35 21.55 1.04
CA GLY A 336 -8.61 20.17 0.61
C GLY A 336 -9.18 20.03 -0.79
N GLN A 337 -9.59 21.11 -1.44
CA GLN A 337 -10.06 21.15 -2.82
C GLN A 337 -9.41 22.28 -3.63
N ILE A 338 -8.27 22.79 -3.18
CA ILE A 338 -7.65 24.01 -3.73
C ILE A 338 -7.34 23.92 -5.23
N PHE A 339 -7.04 22.73 -5.75
CA PHE A 339 -6.81 22.47 -7.18
C PHE A 339 -7.89 21.60 -7.82
N SER A 340 -9.07 21.47 -7.20
CA SER A 340 -10.21 20.71 -7.76
C SER A 340 -10.65 21.20 -9.15
N GLN A 341 -10.48 22.50 -9.42
CA GLN A 341 -10.86 23.15 -10.68
C GLN A 341 -9.70 23.41 -11.64
N LEU A 342 -8.51 22.85 -11.37
CA LEU A 342 -7.31 23.10 -12.17
C LEU A 342 -7.49 22.70 -13.65
N TYR A 343 -8.42 21.78 -13.96
CA TYR A 343 -8.73 21.34 -15.33
C TYR A 343 -9.38 22.42 -16.19
N GLN A 344 -9.88 23.50 -15.59
CA GLN A 344 -10.49 24.63 -16.31
C GLN A 344 -9.43 25.59 -16.88
N LEU A 345 -8.16 25.42 -16.49
CA LEU A 345 -7.07 26.21 -17.04
C LEU A 345 -6.73 25.76 -18.46
N THR A 346 -6.66 26.73 -19.35
CA THR A 346 -6.36 26.63 -20.77
C THR A 346 -5.19 27.53 -21.13
N LYS A 347 -4.53 27.25 -22.26
CA LYS A 347 -3.42 28.06 -22.75
C LYS A 347 -3.79 29.56 -22.77
N GLY A 348 -2.92 30.40 -22.22
CA GLY A 348 -3.13 31.85 -22.12
C GLY A 348 -3.65 32.34 -20.76
N ASP A 349 -4.17 31.45 -19.90
CA ASP A 349 -4.60 31.85 -18.56
C ASP A 349 -3.40 32.24 -17.68
N LYS A 350 -3.62 33.18 -16.76
CA LYS A 350 -2.59 33.74 -15.89
C LYS A 350 -2.57 33.09 -14.51
N ILE A 351 -1.37 32.89 -13.98
CA ILE A 351 -1.09 32.41 -12.62
C ILE A 351 -0.08 33.36 -11.99
N THR A 352 -0.35 33.86 -10.80
CA THR A 352 0.56 34.76 -10.08
C THR A 352 1.15 34.06 -8.88
N ILE A 353 2.47 34.03 -8.79
CA ILE A 353 3.23 33.52 -7.64
C ILE A 353 3.79 34.72 -6.88
N HIS A 354 3.40 34.87 -5.63
CA HIS A 354 3.99 35.84 -4.71
C HIS A 354 5.05 35.09 -3.90
N LEU A 355 6.31 35.47 -4.03
CA LEU A 355 7.42 34.80 -3.36
C LEU A 355 8.53 35.80 -3.01
N ASN A 356 9.00 35.78 -1.76
CA ASN A 356 10.09 36.64 -1.28
C ASN A 356 9.85 38.14 -1.50
N GLY A 357 8.58 38.57 -1.44
CA GLY A 357 8.18 39.95 -1.66
C GLY A 357 8.18 40.40 -3.12
N TYR A 358 8.14 39.46 -4.07
CA TYR A 358 7.98 39.74 -5.50
C TYR A 358 6.78 38.99 -6.06
N ALA A 359 6.11 39.59 -7.05
CA ALA A 359 5.05 38.94 -7.83
C ALA A 359 5.60 38.49 -9.20
N TYR A 360 5.42 37.20 -9.48
CA TYR A 360 5.82 36.54 -10.72
C TYR A 360 4.58 36.08 -11.50
N GLU A 361 4.34 36.67 -12.66
CA GLU A 361 3.20 36.31 -13.53
C GLU A 361 3.62 35.23 -14.52
N TYR A 362 2.94 34.09 -14.49
CA TYR A 362 3.10 32.97 -15.41
C TYR A 362 1.87 32.85 -16.31
N VAL A 363 2.08 32.43 -17.56
CA VAL A 363 1.01 32.15 -18.52
C VAL A 363 1.00 30.66 -18.85
N VAL A 364 -0.18 30.05 -18.72
CA VAL A 364 -0.40 28.62 -19.00
C VAL A 364 -0.06 28.32 -20.46
N THR A 365 0.78 27.31 -20.66
CA THR A 365 1.20 26.81 -21.96
C THR A 365 0.46 25.54 -22.36
N GLU A 366 0.26 24.62 -21.41
CA GLU A 366 -0.32 23.29 -21.64
C GLU A 366 -1.04 22.76 -20.39
N SER A 367 -2.05 21.91 -20.61
CA SER A 367 -2.74 21.13 -19.57
C SER A 367 -2.87 19.68 -20.03
N THR A 368 -2.30 18.74 -19.28
CA THR A 368 -2.23 17.32 -19.66
C THR A 368 -2.61 16.39 -18.52
N ILE A 369 -3.14 15.22 -18.86
CA ILE A 369 -3.42 14.16 -17.89
C ILE A 369 -2.34 13.08 -18.04
N LYS A 370 -1.54 12.89 -16.99
CA LYS A 370 -0.48 11.88 -16.91
C LYS A 370 -0.86 10.73 -15.99
N LYS A 371 -0.21 9.57 -16.14
CA LYS A 371 -0.32 8.48 -15.16
C LYS A 371 0.33 8.88 -13.84
N ALA A 372 -0.15 8.34 -12.72
CA ALA A 372 0.27 8.75 -11.38
C ALA A 372 1.78 8.57 -11.10
N ASP A 373 2.41 7.60 -11.75
CA ASP A 373 3.82 7.24 -11.66
C ASP A 373 4.73 7.99 -12.66
N ARG A 374 4.17 8.74 -13.61
CA ARG A 374 4.88 9.33 -14.77
C ARG A 374 4.86 10.85 -14.82
N VAL A 375 4.81 11.51 -13.67
CA VAL A 375 5.03 12.96 -13.64
C VAL A 375 6.50 13.20 -13.35
N GLU A 376 7.21 13.73 -14.34
CA GLU A 376 8.62 14.09 -14.24
C GLU A 376 8.73 15.55 -13.80
N LEU A 377 9.59 15.80 -12.83
CA LEU A 377 10.01 17.15 -12.48
C LEU A 377 11.15 17.54 -13.43
N ALA A 378 10.78 17.99 -14.62
CA ALA A 378 11.74 18.52 -15.58
C ALA A 378 12.32 19.85 -15.06
N GLN A 379 13.64 19.99 -15.13
CA GLN A 379 14.34 21.25 -14.85
C GLN A 379 14.88 21.84 -16.15
N TYR A 380 14.88 23.17 -16.23
CA TYR A 380 15.28 23.90 -17.44
C TYR A 380 16.36 24.90 -17.11
N ILE A 381 17.38 24.99 -17.97
CA ILE A 381 18.55 25.85 -17.75
C ILE A 381 18.38 27.27 -18.31
N ASN A 382 17.35 27.51 -19.12
CA ASN A 382 17.20 28.73 -19.92
C ASN A 382 15.77 29.29 -19.93
N ARG A 383 14.88 28.81 -19.06
CA ARG A 383 13.51 29.33 -18.93
C ARG A 383 12.99 29.21 -17.51
N HIS A 384 12.09 30.11 -17.13
CA HIS A 384 11.34 30.03 -15.88
C HIS A 384 10.01 29.32 -16.16
N SER A 385 9.93 28.08 -15.73
CA SER A 385 8.75 27.22 -15.87
C SER A 385 8.03 27.08 -14.54
N LEU A 386 6.71 26.94 -14.60
CA LEU A 386 5.84 26.60 -13.49
C LEU A 386 5.08 25.34 -13.84
N THR A 387 5.07 24.37 -12.94
CA THR A 387 4.26 23.15 -13.06
C THR A 387 3.30 23.08 -11.88
N LEU A 388 1.99 23.04 -12.15
CA LEU A 388 0.96 22.76 -11.16
C LEU A 388 0.49 21.31 -11.32
N MET A 389 0.41 20.56 -10.21
CA MET A 389 -0.05 19.17 -10.22
C MET A 389 -1.16 18.92 -9.20
N THR A 390 -2.13 18.09 -9.60
CA THR A 390 -3.11 17.53 -8.66
C THR A 390 -3.60 16.14 -9.07
N CYS A 391 -4.33 15.44 -8.19
CA CYS A 391 -4.93 14.15 -8.47
C CYS A 391 -6.14 14.27 -9.40
N TRP A 392 -6.30 13.32 -10.32
CA TRP A 392 -7.37 13.31 -11.31
C TRP A 392 -7.94 11.91 -11.57
N PRO A 393 -9.25 11.77 -11.83
CA PRO A 393 -10.33 12.74 -11.60
C PRO A 393 -10.47 13.18 -10.13
N VAL A 394 -11.18 14.28 -9.89
CA VAL A 394 -11.52 14.75 -8.53
C VAL A 394 -12.16 13.60 -7.74
N GLY A 395 -11.73 13.39 -6.49
CA GLY A 395 -12.18 12.27 -5.66
C GLY A 395 -11.40 10.96 -5.84
N THR A 396 -10.45 10.91 -6.79
CA THR A 396 -9.63 9.71 -7.07
C THR A 396 -8.15 10.08 -7.14
N ALA A 397 -7.25 9.10 -7.11
CA ALA A 397 -5.80 9.30 -7.24
C ALA A 397 -5.19 8.61 -8.47
N ASN A 398 -6.02 8.23 -9.45
CA ASN A 398 -5.66 7.31 -10.54
C ASN A 398 -4.69 7.92 -11.55
N LYS A 399 -4.84 9.22 -11.78
CA LYS A 399 -4.04 10.01 -12.72
C LYS A 399 -3.60 11.31 -12.06
N ARG A 400 -2.77 12.06 -12.78
CA ARG A 400 -2.37 13.41 -12.40
C ARG A 400 -2.79 14.36 -13.50
N LEU A 401 -3.45 15.43 -13.11
CA LEU A 401 -3.61 16.59 -13.96
C LEU A 401 -2.39 17.48 -13.74
N VAL A 402 -1.72 17.83 -14.84
CA VAL A 402 -0.50 18.63 -14.84
C VAL A 402 -0.72 19.83 -15.75
N VAL A 403 -0.61 21.03 -15.19
CA VAL A 403 -0.66 22.30 -15.93
C VAL A 403 0.74 22.90 -15.94
N THR A 404 1.24 23.23 -17.11
CA THR A 404 2.52 23.92 -17.27
C THR A 404 2.30 25.37 -17.69
N ALA A 405 3.14 26.26 -17.19
CA ALA A 405 3.11 27.69 -17.49
C ALA A 405 4.54 28.22 -17.57
N GLU A 406 4.74 29.33 -18.28
CA GLU A 406 6.03 30.00 -18.39
C GLU A 406 5.93 31.44 -17.89
N LEU A 407 7.00 31.93 -17.26
CA LEU A 407 7.04 33.30 -16.74
C LEU A 407 6.91 34.30 -17.89
N VAL A 408 6.06 35.30 -17.72
CA VAL A 408 5.94 36.41 -18.66
C VAL A 408 7.17 37.30 -18.50
N SER A 409 8.05 37.27 -19.50
CA SER A 409 9.00 38.36 -19.72
C SER A 409 8.22 39.51 -20.34
N LYS A 410 8.16 40.66 -19.68
CA LYS A 410 7.73 41.90 -20.32
C LYS A 410 8.94 42.64 -20.86
#